data_AF-A0A3B8NDU2-F1
#
_entry.id   AF-A0A3B8NDU2-F1
#
_cell.length_a   1.000
_cell.length_b   1.000
_cell.length_c   1.000
_cell.angle_alpha   90.00
_cell.angle_beta   90.00
_cell.angle_gamma   90.00
#
_symmetry.space_group_name_H-M   'P 1'
#
loop_
_entity.id
_entity.type
_entity.pdbx_description
1 polymer ?
#
loop_
_entity_poly.entity_id
_entity_poly.type
_entity_poly.pdbx_seq_one_letter_code
_entity_poly.pdbx_strand_id
1 'polypeptide(L)'
;MPDNNLYTNFTYRKDIRETDASFHVNTVNQIPVSFSTRINISDYGFDPRSNVIVEVYNKRTNSRVKFEGCGTVGHMVQLESASLDKLDTDSIVNFSVKIVREDYVIEGLIEGIRDYFTTNTGTGSGGSSDQRTSLLPVNYGAENLGQITCRLRFDDSGPVLDINNSIEDARQSLVQSPYFVATQFPGIVESVVKRAFDAIGPEDIGTGDGWEERWARFAIRLMGGDDPRQDEEIDLQNDDWYLDVAKKFADTWGLRNSFAAHLGVGEEE
;
A
#
# COMPACT_ATOMS: atom_id res chain seq x y z
N MET A 1 -7.52 0.70 31.36
CA MET A 1 -8.20 1.60 30.40
C MET A 1 -7.53 1.41 29.07
N PRO A 2 -8.22 1.17 27.96
CA PRO A 2 -7.57 1.21 26.66
C PRO A 2 -7.58 2.66 26.16
N ASP A 3 -6.38 3.19 25.92
CA ASP A 3 -6.14 4.46 25.25
C ASP A 3 -6.57 4.36 23.78
N ASN A 4 -7.69 5.01 23.46
CA ASN A 4 -8.20 5.11 22.10
C ASN A 4 -7.65 6.40 21.45
N ASN A 5 -6.42 6.33 20.93
CA ASN A 5 -5.91 7.34 20.01
C ASN A 5 -6.61 7.17 18.64
N LEU A 6 -7.84 7.70 18.55
CA LEU A 6 -8.55 7.90 17.29
C LEU A 6 -8.23 9.29 16.78
N TYR A 7 -7.28 9.41 15.85
CA TYR A 7 -7.01 10.68 15.16
C TYR A 7 -8.27 11.12 14.43
N THR A 8 -8.79 12.29 14.81
CA THR A 8 -10.00 12.87 14.24
C THR A 8 -9.59 13.91 13.20
N ASN A 9 -10.00 13.74 11.94
CA ASN A 9 -9.77 14.77 10.91
C ASN A 9 -10.64 16.01 11.16
N PHE A 10 -10.36 17.15 10.49
CA PHE A 10 -11.05 18.46 10.60
C PHE A 10 -12.59 18.43 10.45
N THR A 11 -13.17 17.27 10.08
CA THR A 11 -14.61 17.02 9.91
C THR A 11 -15.21 16.11 11.00
N TYR A 12 -14.51 15.87 12.13
CA TYR A 12 -14.91 14.96 13.22
C TYR A 12 -15.08 13.49 12.80
N ARG A 13 -14.45 13.09 11.70
CA ARG A 13 -14.44 11.71 11.20
C ARG A 13 -13.36 10.90 11.90
N LYS A 14 -13.70 9.70 12.37
CA LYS A 14 -12.73 8.73 12.88
C LYS A 14 -12.04 8.04 11.70
N ASP A 15 -10.71 8.01 11.70
CA ASP A 15 -9.98 7.17 10.77
C ASP A 15 -10.18 5.69 11.14
N ILE A 16 -10.35 4.83 10.14
CA ILE A 16 -10.39 3.37 10.31
C ILE A 16 -8.95 2.88 10.14
N ARG A 17 -8.47 1.90 10.90
CA ARG A 17 -7.10 1.37 10.71
C ARG A 17 -7.02 0.52 9.45
N GLU A 18 -5.85 0.45 8.83
CA GLU A 18 -5.65 -0.37 7.62
C GLU A 18 -5.89 -1.85 7.90
N THR A 19 -5.47 -2.32 9.08
CA THR A 19 -5.58 -3.72 9.50
C THR A 19 -7.02 -4.16 9.76
N ASP A 20 -7.94 -3.20 9.89
CA ASP A 20 -9.32 -3.42 10.27
C ASP A 20 -10.25 -3.56 9.05
N ALA A 21 -9.72 -3.45 7.82
CA ALA A 21 -10.40 -3.97 6.65
C ALA A 21 -9.42 -4.57 5.62
N SER A 22 -9.82 -5.67 5.00
CA SER A 22 -9.06 -6.30 3.91
C SER A 22 -9.97 -6.69 2.75
N PHE A 23 -9.42 -6.60 1.55
CA PHE A 23 -10.12 -6.86 0.30
C PHE A 23 -9.35 -7.88 -0.50
N HIS A 24 -10.03 -8.96 -0.89
CA HIS A 24 -9.48 -9.95 -1.80
C HIS A 24 -10.10 -9.75 -3.18
N VAL A 25 -9.26 -9.55 -4.20
CA VAL A 25 -9.73 -9.30 -5.56
C VAL A 25 -9.54 -10.56 -6.39
N ASN A 26 -10.64 -11.09 -6.92
CA ASN A 26 -10.63 -12.17 -7.90
C ASN A 26 -10.43 -11.59 -9.29
N THR A 27 -9.51 -12.18 -10.05
CA THR A 27 -9.18 -11.75 -11.41
C THR A 27 -9.37 -12.87 -12.42
N VAL A 28 -9.91 -12.54 -13.60
CA VAL A 28 -9.91 -13.43 -14.78
C VAL A 28 -9.03 -12.77 -15.84
N ASN A 29 -8.02 -13.47 -16.34
CA ASN A 29 -7.03 -12.90 -17.27
C ASN A 29 -6.43 -11.58 -16.76
N GLN A 30 -6.16 -11.48 -15.46
CA GLN A 30 -5.62 -10.28 -14.78
C GLN A 30 -6.55 -9.05 -14.72
N ILE A 31 -7.81 -9.22 -15.13
CA ILE A 31 -8.87 -8.22 -15.03
C ILE A 31 -9.68 -8.51 -13.75
N PRO A 32 -9.78 -7.57 -12.79
CA PRO A 32 -10.67 -7.68 -11.64
C PRO A 32 -12.11 -7.96 -12.06
N VAL A 33 -12.69 -9.04 -11.54
CA VAL A 33 -14.09 -9.43 -11.84
C VAL A 33 -14.99 -9.36 -10.60
N SER A 34 -14.44 -9.67 -9.43
CA SER A 34 -15.16 -9.60 -8.17
C SER A 34 -14.21 -9.39 -7.01
N PHE A 35 -14.76 -9.07 -5.84
CA PHE A 35 -13.99 -9.01 -4.61
C PHE A 35 -14.77 -9.57 -3.41
N SER A 36 -14.04 -9.90 -2.35
CA SER A 36 -14.60 -10.20 -1.04
C SER A 36 -14.00 -9.29 0.04
N THR A 37 -14.70 -9.14 1.16
CA THR A 37 -14.32 -8.23 2.24
C THR A 37 -14.14 -8.96 3.56
N ARG A 38 -13.21 -8.47 4.38
CA ARG A 38 -13.22 -8.70 5.83
C ARG A 38 -13.03 -7.36 6.52
N ILE A 39 -14.07 -6.88 7.19
CA ILE A 39 -14.10 -5.59 7.88
C ILE A 39 -14.35 -5.84 9.37
N ASN A 40 -13.61 -5.17 10.24
CA ASN A 40 -13.80 -5.19 11.69
C ASN A 40 -13.73 -3.76 12.24
N ILE A 41 -14.88 -3.22 12.64
CA ILE A 41 -15.03 -1.83 13.10
C ILE A 41 -15.74 -1.72 14.45
N SER A 42 -15.82 -2.81 15.21
CA SER A 42 -16.54 -2.85 16.49
C SER A 42 -15.96 -1.89 17.54
N ASP A 43 -14.65 -1.67 17.49
CA ASP A 43 -13.91 -1.02 18.58
C ASP A 43 -13.84 0.51 18.43
N TYR A 44 -14.45 1.04 17.37
CA TYR A 44 -14.42 2.46 17.02
C TYR A 44 -15.54 3.26 17.69
N GLY A 45 -16.55 2.59 18.27
CA GLY A 45 -17.70 3.26 18.89
C GLY A 45 -18.51 4.11 17.89
N PHE A 46 -18.77 3.57 16.69
CA PHE A 46 -19.71 4.14 15.73
C PHE A 46 -21.17 3.87 16.17
N ASP A 47 -22.14 4.62 15.63
CA ASP A 47 -23.56 4.30 15.90
C ASP A 47 -23.90 2.92 15.29
N PRO A 48 -24.49 1.98 16.04
CA PRO A 48 -24.83 0.64 15.54
C PRO A 48 -25.78 0.64 14.34
N ARG A 49 -26.49 1.74 14.09
CA ARG A 49 -27.40 1.93 12.95
C ARG A 49 -26.70 2.51 11.72
N SER A 50 -25.46 2.96 11.82
CA SER A 50 -24.73 3.51 10.68
C SER A 50 -24.42 2.44 9.65
N ASN A 51 -24.63 2.79 8.39
CA ASN A 51 -24.38 1.94 7.23
C ASN A 51 -22.89 1.81 6.99
N VAL A 52 -22.45 0.59 6.69
CA VAL A 52 -21.09 0.29 6.23
C VAL A 52 -21.12 0.24 4.71
N ILE A 53 -20.50 1.23 4.08
CA ILE A 53 -20.44 1.34 2.62
C ILE A 53 -19.01 1.08 2.17
N VAL A 54 -18.85 0.13 1.25
CA VAL A 54 -17.59 -0.07 0.53
C VAL A 54 -17.68 0.68 -0.78
N GLU A 55 -16.75 1.58 -1.05
CA GLU A 55 -16.57 2.15 -2.38
C GLU A 55 -15.40 1.49 -3.08
N VAL A 56 -15.64 1.03 -4.30
CA VAL A 56 -14.58 0.59 -5.20
C VAL A 56 -14.40 1.65 -6.26
N TYR A 57 -13.15 2.05 -6.50
CA TYR A 57 -12.87 3.09 -7.48
C TYR A 57 -11.61 2.82 -8.29
N ASN A 58 -11.66 3.27 -9.54
CA ASN A 58 -10.54 3.30 -10.45
C ASN A 58 -10.11 4.76 -10.62
N LYS A 59 -8.90 5.09 -10.16
CA LYS A 59 -8.34 6.44 -10.26
C LYS A 59 -8.14 6.88 -11.72
N ARG A 60 -7.76 5.96 -12.61
CA ARG A 60 -7.42 6.26 -14.00
C ARG A 60 -8.64 6.67 -14.80
N THR A 61 -9.74 5.94 -14.64
CA THR A 61 -10.99 6.21 -15.37
C THR A 61 -11.91 7.15 -14.59
N ASN A 62 -11.49 7.59 -13.39
CA ASN A 62 -12.31 8.31 -12.41
C ASN A 62 -13.67 7.65 -12.16
N SER A 63 -13.73 6.31 -12.22
CA SER A 63 -14.96 5.55 -12.00
C SER A 63 -15.05 5.09 -10.54
N ARG A 64 -16.25 5.13 -9.97
CA ARG A 64 -16.50 4.74 -8.58
C ARG A 64 -17.87 4.07 -8.46
N VAL A 65 -17.92 2.97 -7.73
CA VAL A 65 -19.13 2.21 -7.44
C VAL A 65 -19.24 2.01 -5.94
N LYS A 66 -20.45 2.21 -5.40
CA LYS A 66 -20.76 2.00 -3.98
C LYS A 66 -21.42 0.64 -3.79
N PHE A 67 -21.05 -0.04 -2.70
CA PHE A 67 -21.60 -1.32 -2.28
C PHE A 67 -22.15 -1.17 -0.85
N GLU A 68 -23.49 -1.14 -0.74
CA GLU A 68 -24.22 -1.00 0.53
C GLU A 68 -24.54 -2.36 1.18
N GLY A 69 -24.02 -3.46 0.61
CA GLY A 69 -24.31 -4.82 1.07
C GLY A 69 -23.60 -5.26 2.36
N CYS A 70 -22.82 -4.38 3.01
CA CYS A 70 -22.10 -4.71 4.25
C CYS A 70 -22.95 -4.54 5.52
N GLY A 71 -24.20 -4.12 5.38
CA GLY A 71 -25.12 -3.91 6.51
C GLY A 71 -24.79 -2.68 7.35
N THR A 72 -25.13 -2.74 8.63
CA THR A 72 -24.84 -1.67 9.60
C THR A 72 -23.72 -2.07 10.55
N VAL A 73 -23.17 -1.12 11.30
CA VAL A 73 -22.17 -1.40 12.35
C VAL A 73 -22.66 -2.47 13.33
N GLY A 74 -23.93 -2.42 13.74
CA GLY A 74 -24.53 -3.39 14.67
C GLY A 74 -24.90 -4.74 14.04
N HIS A 75 -25.02 -4.80 12.71
CA HIS A 75 -25.40 -5.99 11.95
C HIS A 75 -24.52 -6.12 10.70
N MET A 76 -23.21 -6.23 10.92
CA MET A 76 -22.24 -6.25 9.83
C MET A 76 -22.32 -7.55 9.03
N VAL A 77 -22.28 -7.42 7.70
CA VAL A 77 -22.23 -8.53 6.76
C VAL A 77 -20.94 -8.42 5.96
N GLN A 78 -20.20 -9.53 5.84
CA GLN A 78 -19.06 -9.60 4.95
C GLN A 78 -19.51 -9.92 3.54
N LEU A 79 -18.99 -9.22 2.53
CA LEU A 79 -19.25 -9.55 1.14
C LEU A 79 -18.37 -10.73 0.75
N GLU A 80 -18.98 -11.90 0.53
CA GLU A 80 -18.25 -13.09 0.08
C GLU A 80 -17.87 -13.02 -1.40
N SER A 81 -18.68 -12.33 -2.22
CA SER A 81 -18.37 -12.05 -3.63
C SER A 81 -19.25 -10.92 -4.16
N ALA A 82 -18.65 -9.77 -4.43
CA ALA A 82 -19.30 -8.62 -5.05
C ALA A 82 -18.71 -8.36 -6.46
N SER A 83 -19.58 -8.23 -7.45
CA SER A 83 -19.22 -8.05 -8.86
C SER A 83 -18.62 -6.66 -9.12
N LEU A 84 -17.60 -6.61 -9.96
CA LEU A 84 -16.96 -5.38 -10.44
C LEU A 84 -17.38 -4.99 -11.87
N ASP A 85 -18.41 -5.63 -12.43
CA ASP A 85 -18.96 -5.39 -13.78
C ASP A 85 -19.37 -3.94 -14.06
N LYS A 86 -19.69 -3.17 -13.02
CA LYS A 86 -20.06 -1.74 -13.11
C LYS A 86 -18.86 -0.79 -13.08
N LEU A 87 -17.67 -1.31 -12.87
CA LEU A 87 -16.43 -0.54 -12.89
C LEU A 87 -15.73 -0.79 -14.23
N ASP A 88 -15.04 0.22 -14.73
CA ASP A 88 -14.10 0.02 -15.83
C ASP A 88 -12.86 -0.68 -15.25
N THR A 89 -12.81 -2.01 -15.33
CA THR A 89 -11.85 -2.87 -14.60
C THR A 89 -10.61 -3.23 -15.40
N ASP A 90 -10.34 -2.53 -16.49
CA ASP A 90 -9.11 -2.70 -17.28
C ASP A 90 -7.80 -2.38 -16.52
N SER A 91 -7.89 -2.01 -15.23
CA SER A 91 -6.77 -1.62 -14.38
C SER A 91 -7.00 -1.88 -12.88
N ILE A 92 -6.05 -1.46 -12.04
CA ILE A 92 -6.04 -1.66 -10.58
C ILE A 92 -7.24 -0.95 -9.94
N VAL A 93 -7.95 -1.65 -9.07
CA VAL A 93 -9.06 -1.11 -8.28
C VAL A 93 -8.60 -0.77 -6.86
N ASN A 94 -9.16 0.30 -6.30
CA ASN A 94 -8.90 0.75 -4.95
C ASN A 94 -10.19 0.68 -4.12
N PHE A 95 -10.04 0.51 -2.81
CA PHE A 95 -11.16 0.38 -1.89
C PHE A 95 -11.17 1.51 -0.86
N SER A 96 -12.37 1.90 -0.47
CA SER A 96 -12.65 2.82 0.63
C SER A 96 -13.77 2.22 1.48
N VAL A 97 -13.67 2.38 2.79
CA VAL A 97 -14.73 2.03 3.74
C VAL A 97 -15.26 3.31 4.34
N LYS A 98 -16.58 3.48 4.28
CA LYS A 98 -17.30 4.63 4.87
C LYS A 98 -18.34 4.14 5.85
N ILE A 99 -18.37 4.76 7.01
CA ILE A 99 -19.40 4.59 8.02
C ILE A 99 -20.31 5.80 7.93
N VAL A 100 -21.53 5.58 7.46
CA VAL A 100 -22.48 6.65 7.15
C VAL A 100 -23.67 6.52 8.09
N ARG A 101 -23.86 7.53 8.93
CA ARG A 101 -25.06 7.64 9.75
C ARG A 101 -26.18 8.20 8.90
N GLU A 102 -27.28 7.46 8.83
CA GLU A 102 -28.56 7.97 8.38
C GLU A 102 -29.37 8.34 9.63
N ASP A 103 -29.41 9.62 9.95
CA ASP A 103 -30.32 10.15 10.94
C ASP A 103 -31.29 11.17 10.32
N TYR A 104 -32.37 11.49 11.04
CA TYR A 104 -33.42 12.40 10.60
C TYR A 104 -33.01 13.89 10.62
N VAL A 105 -31.78 14.22 11.03
CA VAL A 105 -31.34 15.61 11.29
C VAL A 105 -30.22 16.04 10.33
N ILE A 106 -29.34 15.10 9.95
CA ILE A 106 -28.22 15.26 9.01
C ILE A 106 -28.14 13.97 8.16
N GLU A 107 -28.81 13.95 7.01
CA GLU A 107 -28.68 12.84 6.06
C GLU A 107 -27.21 12.71 5.60
N GLY A 108 -26.68 11.48 5.65
CA GLY A 108 -25.38 11.15 5.04
C GLY A 108 -24.15 11.60 5.83
N LEU A 109 -24.27 11.79 7.16
CA LEU A 109 -23.11 12.11 7.99
C LEU A 109 -22.10 10.95 7.97
N ILE A 110 -20.90 11.21 7.45
CA ILE A 110 -19.80 10.26 7.50
C ILE A 110 -19.16 10.33 8.89
N GLU A 111 -19.29 9.27 9.68
CA GLU A 111 -18.69 9.15 11.02
C GLU A 111 -17.27 8.60 10.97
N GLY A 112 -17.00 7.75 9.97
CA GLY A 112 -15.71 7.10 9.79
C GLY A 112 -15.40 6.91 8.32
N ILE A 113 -14.14 7.06 7.97
CA ILE A 113 -13.68 6.87 6.60
C ILE A 113 -12.24 6.38 6.62
N ARG A 114 -11.95 5.44 5.73
CA ARG A 114 -10.59 5.22 5.23
C ARG A 114 -10.62 4.94 3.76
N ASP A 115 -9.74 5.62 3.05
CA ASP A 115 -9.42 5.33 1.66
C ASP A 115 -8.16 4.46 1.58
N TYR A 116 -7.97 3.79 0.45
CA TYR A 116 -6.72 3.10 0.09
C TYR A 116 -6.41 1.86 0.93
N PHE A 117 -7.37 0.95 1.02
CA PHE A 117 -7.06 -0.38 1.54
C PHE A 117 -6.24 -1.19 0.53
N THR A 118 -5.20 -1.85 1.03
CA THR A 118 -4.38 -2.77 0.24
C THR A 118 -5.22 -3.93 -0.31
N THR A 119 -5.04 -4.24 -1.59
CA THR A 119 -5.74 -5.35 -2.25
C THR A 119 -4.87 -6.60 -2.29
N ASN A 120 -5.42 -7.72 -1.87
CA ASN A 120 -4.78 -9.01 -2.06
C ASN A 120 -5.18 -9.56 -3.43
N THR A 121 -4.32 -9.42 -4.45
CA THR A 121 -4.52 -10.08 -5.74
C THR A 121 -4.08 -11.54 -5.61
N GLY A 122 -5.05 -12.45 -5.56
CA GLY A 122 -4.77 -13.88 -5.47
C GLY A 122 -4.35 -14.46 -6.82
N THR A 123 -3.05 -14.76 -7.00
CA THR A 123 -2.66 -15.88 -7.86
C THR A 123 -2.56 -17.11 -6.95
N GLY A 124 -3.56 -17.99 -7.04
CA GLY A 124 -3.71 -19.11 -6.11
C GLY A 124 -2.55 -20.10 -6.15
N SER A 125 -2.09 -20.51 -4.98
CA SER A 125 -1.85 -21.90 -4.57
C SER A 125 -1.53 -21.91 -3.08
N GLY A 126 -2.09 -22.89 -2.37
CA GLY A 126 -2.23 -22.90 -0.92
C GLY A 126 -0.95 -22.80 -0.09
N GLY A 127 -1.18 -22.48 1.17
CA GLY A 127 -0.17 -22.43 2.22
C GLY A 127 -0.31 -21.13 2.98
N SER A 128 -0.61 -21.24 4.28
CA SER A 128 -0.59 -20.14 5.24
C SER A 128 0.63 -19.26 5.01
N SER A 129 0.44 -18.12 4.34
CA SER A 129 1.47 -17.10 4.20
C SER A 129 0.97 -15.88 4.94
N ASP A 130 1.75 -15.51 5.95
CA ASP A 130 1.72 -14.21 6.59
C ASP A 130 1.38 -13.12 5.56
N GLN A 131 0.40 -12.28 5.89
CA GLN A 131 -0.09 -11.19 5.06
C GLN A 131 1.04 -10.20 4.76
N ARG A 132 1.81 -10.44 3.69
CA ARG A 132 2.88 -9.54 3.26
C ARG A 132 2.29 -8.43 2.40
N THR A 133 1.92 -7.32 3.04
CA THR A 133 1.62 -6.06 2.35
C THR A 133 2.87 -5.55 1.62
N SER A 134 2.76 -5.23 0.33
CA SER A 134 3.87 -4.63 -0.42
C SER A 134 4.15 -3.21 0.13
N LEU A 135 5.39 -2.95 0.51
CA LEU A 135 5.82 -1.60 0.94
C LEU A 135 5.86 -0.60 -0.22
N LEU A 136 6.00 -1.08 -1.45
CA LEU A 136 6.03 -0.27 -2.66
C LEU A 136 4.93 -0.72 -3.64
N PRO A 137 3.76 -0.06 -3.63
CA PRO A 137 2.77 -0.21 -4.68
C PRO A 137 3.33 0.16 -6.06
N VAL A 138 2.96 -0.61 -7.09
CA VAL A 138 3.32 -0.35 -8.48
C VAL A 138 2.09 0.05 -9.26
N ASN A 139 2.13 1.21 -9.92
CA ASN A 139 1.08 1.73 -10.77
C ASN A 139 1.46 1.56 -12.24
N TYR A 140 0.92 0.54 -12.90
CA TYR A 140 1.13 0.26 -14.33
C TYR A 140 0.31 1.15 -15.28
N GLY A 141 -0.58 1.98 -14.73
CA GLY A 141 -1.50 2.81 -15.51
C GLY A 141 -1.13 4.29 -15.49
N ALA A 142 0.12 4.65 -15.15
CA ALA A 142 0.54 6.03 -15.11
C ALA A 142 0.43 6.67 -16.51
N GLU A 143 -0.25 7.82 -16.60
CA GLU A 143 -0.41 8.56 -17.85
C GLU A 143 0.96 8.89 -18.47
N ASN A 144 0.99 8.83 -19.80
CA ASN A 144 2.14 9.00 -20.70
C ASN A 144 3.35 9.72 -20.05
N LEU A 145 4.33 8.94 -19.60
CA LEU A 145 5.58 9.45 -19.05
C LEU A 145 6.60 9.82 -20.15
N GLY A 146 6.17 9.88 -21.42
CA GLY A 146 7.04 10.10 -22.57
C GLY A 146 8.06 8.96 -22.71
N GLN A 147 9.34 9.31 -22.67
CA GLN A 147 10.46 8.35 -22.73
C GLN A 147 10.92 7.86 -21.34
N ILE A 148 10.32 8.36 -20.26
CA ILE A 148 10.62 7.89 -18.90
C ILE A 148 9.95 6.53 -18.72
N THR A 149 10.71 5.51 -18.34
CA THR A 149 10.21 4.13 -18.22
C THR A 149 9.46 3.90 -16.90
N CYS A 150 9.98 4.47 -15.82
CA CYS A 150 9.35 4.47 -14.50
C CYS A 150 9.66 5.74 -13.73
N ARG A 151 8.81 6.08 -12.76
CA ARG A 151 9.00 7.21 -11.87
C ARG A 151 8.55 6.84 -10.46
N LEU A 152 9.40 7.13 -9.47
CA LEU A 152 8.97 7.12 -8.09
C LEU A 152 8.18 8.42 -7.81
N ARG A 153 6.92 8.27 -7.41
CA ARG A 153 6.02 9.37 -7.04
C ARG A 153 5.64 9.22 -5.58
N PHE A 154 5.48 10.32 -4.87
CA PHE A 154 4.94 10.35 -3.52
C PHE A 154 3.59 11.06 -3.54
N ASP A 155 2.58 10.45 -2.91
CA ASP A 155 1.32 11.10 -2.58
C ASP A 155 0.99 10.90 -1.10
N ASP A 156 -0.18 11.36 -0.67
CA ASP A 156 -0.63 11.28 0.73
C ASP A 156 -0.72 9.83 1.25
N SER A 157 -0.78 8.83 0.35
CA SER A 157 -0.80 7.40 0.71
C SER A 157 0.58 6.75 0.71
N GLY A 158 1.60 7.47 0.21
CA GLY A 158 3.00 7.07 0.26
C GLY A 158 3.68 6.93 -1.10
N PRO A 159 4.81 6.21 -1.15
CA PRO A 159 5.59 6.00 -2.37
C PRO A 159 4.84 5.06 -3.32
N VAL A 160 4.77 5.45 -4.58
CA VAL A 160 4.21 4.64 -5.67
C VAL A 160 5.21 4.63 -6.81
N LEU A 161 5.53 3.42 -7.29
CA LEU A 161 6.31 3.26 -8.51
C LEU A 161 5.37 3.32 -9.72
N ASP A 162 5.35 4.47 -10.39
CA ASP A 162 4.63 4.63 -11.65
C ASP A 162 5.46 3.97 -12.77
N ILE A 163 4.83 3.06 -13.53
CA ILE A 163 5.38 2.46 -14.75
C ILE A 163 4.66 3.08 -15.95
N ASN A 164 5.42 3.45 -16.96
CA ASN A 164 4.88 4.07 -18.17
C ASN A 164 3.92 3.11 -18.88
N ASN A 165 2.68 3.56 -19.09
CA ASN A 165 1.64 2.79 -19.76
C ASN A 165 1.93 2.51 -21.25
N SER A 166 2.91 3.20 -21.85
CA SER A 166 3.33 3.01 -23.24
C SER A 166 4.27 1.82 -23.42
N ILE A 167 4.68 1.16 -22.34
CA ILE A 167 5.46 -0.07 -22.37
C ILE A 167 4.47 -1.26 -22.34
N GLU A 168 4.21 -1.86 -23.50
CA GLU A 168 3.44 -3.10 -23.61
C GLU A 168 4.08 -4.21 -22.74
N ASP A 169 3.27 -5.05 -22.11
CA ASP A 169 3.69 -6.15 -21.21
C ASP A 169 4.47 -5.77 -19.92
N ALA A 170 4.55 -4.47 -19.58
CA ALA A 170 5.28 -4.01 -18.39
C ALA A 170 4.75 -4.58 -17.06
N ARG A 171 3.46 -4.96 -17.02
CA ARG A 171 2.79 -5.51 -15.83
C ARG A 171 3.33 -6.87 -15.37
N GLN A 172 3.88 -7.66 -16.30
CA GLN A 172 4.39 -9.01 -15.99
C GLN A 172 5.92 -9.09 -16.07
N SER A 173 6.56 -8.29 -16.93
CA SER A 173 7.97 -8.49 -17.29
C SER A 173 8.92 -7.50 -16.63
N LEU A 174 8.54 -6.23 -16.48
CA LEU A 174 9.49 -5.17 -16.16
C LEU A 174 9.90 -5.23 -14.69
N VAL A 175 8.96 -5.11 -13.74
CA VAL A 175 9.31 -5.08 -12.30
C VAL A 175 9.74 -6.42 -11.73
N GLN A 176 9.54 -7.51 -12.48
CA GLN A 176 10.03 -8.84 -12.15
C GLN A 176 11.35 -9.15 -12.87
N SER A 177 11.79 -8.30 -13.81
CA SER A 177 13.04 -8.49 -14.52
C SER A 177 14.22 -8.31 -13.57
N PRO A 178 15.17 -9.26 -13.54
CA PRO A 178 16.43 -9.10 -12.80
C PRO A 178 17.15 -7.80 -13.15
N TYR A 179 17.05 -7.35 -14.40
CA TYR A 179 17.64 -6.09 -14.86
C TYR A 179 17.03 -4.90 -14.13
N PHE A 180 15.70 -4.81 -14.11
CA PHE A 180 15.00 -3.70 -13.47
C PHE A 180 15.19 -3.72 -11.96
N VAL A 181 15.03 -4.88 -11.34
CA VAL A 181 15.17 -5.03 -9.88
C VAL A 181 16.59 -4.64 -9.46
N ALA A 182 17.62 -5.14 -10.12
CA ALA A 182 19.00 -4.84 -9.73
C ALA A 182 19.43 -3.39 -9.98
N THR A 183 18.87 -2.72 -11.00
CA THR A 183 19.28 -1.36 -11.37
C THR A 183 18.43 -0.26 -10.75
N GLN A 184 17.15 -0.51 -10.51
CA GLN A 184 16.21 0.52 -10.04
C GLN A 184 15.91 0.41 -8.54
N PHE A 185 15.70 -0.81 -8.02
CA PHE A 185 15.21 -0.96 -6.65
C PHE A 185 16.17 -0.45 -5.57
N PRO A 186 17.50 -0.62 -5.64
CA PRO A 186 18.40 -0.07 -4.63
C PRO A 186 18.23 1.46 -4.48
N GLY A 187 18.21 2.20 -5.59
CA GLY A 187 18.01 3.65 -5.57
C GLY A 187 16.60 4.06 -5.13
N ILE A 188 15.59 3.25 -5.45
CA ILE A 188 14.22 3.46 -4.93
C ILE A 188 14.19 3.27 -3.41
N VAL A 189 14.78 2.19 -2.89
CA VAL A 189 14.85 1.92 -1.45
C VAL A 189 15.55 3.05 -0.72
N GLU A 190 16.73 3.47 -1.20
CA GLU A 190 17.47 4.62 -0.67
C GLU A 190 16.58 5.87 -0.58
N SER A 191 15.94 6.23 -1.70
CA SER A 191 15.11 7.43 -1.82
C SER A 191 13.89 7.40 -0.90
N VAL A 192 13.22 6.24 -0.82
CA VAL A 192 12.00 6.09 -0.02
C VAL A 192 12.32 6.07 1.47
N VAL A 193 13.37 5.36 1.88
CA VAL A 193 13.80 5.32 3.28
C VAL A 193 14.20 6.71 3.73
N LYS A 194 15.02 7.43 2.95
CA LYS A 194 15.37 8.82 3.25
C LYS A 194 14.13 9.67 3.49
N ARG A 195 13.18 9.63 2.56
CA ARG A 195 11.95 10.44 2.66
C ARG A 195 11.04 10.02 3.81
N ALA A 196 11.05 8.74 4.19
CA ALA A 196 10.33 8.26 5.36
C ALA A 196 10.92 8.86 6.65
N PHE A 197 12.25 8.87 6.79
CA PHE A 197 12.93 9.49 7.94
C PHE A 197 12.78 11.02 7.94
N ASP A 198 12.76 11.68 6.78
CA ASP A 198 12.49 13.13 6.70
C ASP A 198 11.05 13.49 7.17
N ALA A 199 10.11 12.57 6.96
CA ALA A 199 8.70 12.77 7.28
C ALA A 199 8.34 12.37 8.72
N ILE A 200 9.03 11.38 9.30
CA ILE A 200 8.94 11.06 10.73
C ILE A 200 9.87 12.03 11.45
N GLY A 201 9.28 13.02 12.13
CA GLY A 201 10.05 13.93 12.97
C GLY A 201 10.93 13.20 14.00
N PRO A 202 11.77 13.92 14.75
CA PRO A 202 12.74 13.32 15.69
C PRO A 202 12.11 12.53 16.85
N GLU A 203 10.78 12.50 16.97
CA GLU A 203 10.06 11.73 17.99
C GLU A 203 9.84 10.27 17.53
N ASP A 204 9.70 9.35 18.49
CA ASP A 204 9.86 7.89 18.35
C ASP A 204 9.18 7.25 17.12
N ILE A 205 9.95 6.47 16.36
CA ILE A 205 9.42 5.50 15.39
C ILE A 205 8.73 4.41 16.20
N GLY A 206 7.41 4.20 16.06
CA GLY A 206 6.84 3.01 16.72
C GLY A 206 5.34 2.93 16.99
N THR A 207 4.52 3.93 16.65
CA THR A 207 3.08 3.86 17.01
C THR A 207 2.11 4.19 15.89
N GLY A 208 2.57 4.72 14.77
CA GLY A 208 1.75 5.00 13.60
C GLY A 208 1.79 3.89 12.56
N ASP A 209 0.70 3.84 11.81
CA ASP A 209 0.51 2.91 10.71
C ASP A 209 0.80 3.56 9.34
N GLY A 210 1.40 4.74 9.33
CA GLY A 210 1.79 5.48 8.12
C GLY A 210 2.81 4.74 7.26
N TRP A 211 2.91 5.10 5.98
CA TRP A 211 3.88 4.48 5.07
C TRP A 211 5.31 4.77 5.52
N GLU A 212 5.54 5.96 6.06
CA GLU A 212 6.81 6.42 6.60
C GLU A 212 7.29 5.44 7.67
N GLU A 213 6.45 5.18 8.69
CA GLU A 213 6.80 4.29 9.80
C GLU A 213 6.99 2.84 9.36
N ARG A 214 6.30 2.40 8.31
CA ARG A 214 6.53 1.07 7.72
C ARG A 214 7.90 1.00 7.05
N TRP A 215 8.30 2.03 6.31
CA TRP A 215 9.60 2.09 5.63
C TRP A 215 10.77 2.29 6.59
N ALA A 216 10.60 3.11 7.63
CA ALA A 216 11.60 3.28 8.68
C ALA A 216 11.83 1.98 9.46
N ARG A 217 10.75 1.29 9.88
CA ARG A 217 10.84 -0.04 10.51
C ARG A 217 11.47 -1.08 9.61
N PHE A 218 11.17 -1.04 8.32
CA PHE A 218 11.81 -1.91 7.34
C PHE A 218 13.33 -1.70 7.30
N ALA A 219 13.79 -0.46 7.18
CA ALA A 219 15.20 -0.11 7.15
C ALA A 219 15.92 -0.52 8.44
N ILE A 220 15.36 -0.17 9.60
CA ILE A 220 15.91 -0.52 10.92
C ILE A 220 16.05 -2.04 11.06
N ARG A 221 15.01 -2.81 10.70
CA ARG A 221 15.05 -4.28 10.75
C ARG A 221 16.07 -4.87 9.79
N LEU A 222 16.21 -4.29 8.60
CA LEU A 222 17.19 -4.72 7.60
C LEU A 222 18.63 -4.51 8.09
N MET A 223 18.85 -3.42 8.85
CA MET A 223 20.17 -3.02 9.37
C MET A 223 20.54 -3.67 10.71
N GLY A 224 19.59 -4.31 11.41
CA GLY A 224 19.89 -5.08 12.63
C GLY A 224 19.14 -4.65 13.88
N GLY A 225 18.27 -3.64 13.81
CA GLY A 225 17.26 -3.35 14.83
C GLY A 225 17.39 -2.04 15.58
N ASP A 226 18.54 -1.36 15.50
CA ASP A 226 18.74 -0.08 16.19
C ASP A 226 18.31 1.11 15.32
N ASP A 227 17.68 2.11 15.94
CA ASP A 227 17.27 3.35 15.27
C ASP A 227 18.51 4.21 14.99
N PRO A 228 18.84 4.52 13.72
CA PRO A 228 20.03 5.30 13.39
C PRO A 228 20.04 6.70 13.99
N ARG A 229 18.88 7.24 14.37
CA ARG A 229 18.77 8.57 15.00
C ARG A 229 19.32 8.58 16.43
N GLN A 230 19.49 7.42 17.05
CA GLN A 230 20.03 7.26 18.40
C GLN A 230 21.54 7.04 18.40
N ASP A 231 22.14 6.86 17.23
CA ASP A 231 23.57 6.64 17.07
C ASP A 231 24.25 7.96 16.66
N GLU A 232 25.08 8.52 17.57
CA GLU A 232 25.82 9.77 17.32
C GLU A 232 26.87 9.63 16.21
N GLU A 233 27.27 8.41 15.83
CA GLU A 233 28.19 8.16 14.72
C GLU A 233 27.48 8.18 13.35
N ILE A 234 26.14 8.11 13.33
CA ILE A 234 25.35 8.10 12.10
C ILE A 234 24.86 9.51 11.77
N ASP A 235 25.48 10.13 10.76
CA ASP A 235 24.98 11.38 10.19
C ASP A 235 23.96 11.12 9.08
N LEU A 236 22.68 11.17 9.44
CA LEU A 236 21.57 11.04 8.49
C LEU A 236 21.48 12.19 7.47
N GLN A 237 22.24 13.29 7.64
CA GLN A 237 22.31 14.36 6.64
C GLN A 237 23.26 14.06 5.49
N ASN A 238 24.21 13.13 5.68
CA ASN A 238 25.21 12.79 4.66
C ASN A 238 24.77 11.64 3.73
N ASP A 239 23.53 11.17 3.84
CA ASP A 239 22.92 10.10 3.03
C ASP A 239 23.61 8.71 3.05
N ASP A 240 24.81 8.58 3.60
CA ASP A 240 25.61 7.34 3.62
C ASP A 240 24.85 6.17 4.27
N TRP A 241 24.12 6.45 5.35
CA TRP A 241 23.31 5.41 6.01
C TRP A 241 22.19 4.89 5.10
N TYR A 242 21.51 5.77 4.36
CA TYR A 242 20.46 5.35 3.41
C TYR A 242 21.03 4.53 2.26
N LEU A 243 22.23 4.91 1.78
CA LEU A 243 22.97 4.13 0.81
C LEU A 243 23.34 2.74 1.36
N ASP A 244 23.76 2.66 2.63
CA ASP A 244 24.07 1.39 3.28
C ASP A 244 22.83 0.50 3.47
N VAL A 245 21.65 1.08 3.75
CA VAL A 245 20.37 0.36 3.72
C VAL A 245 20.11 -0.22 2.32
N ALA A 246 20.34 0.56 1.27
CA ALA A 246 20.16 0.10 -0.12
C ALA A 246 21.18 -0.98 -0.52
N LYS A 247 22.44 -0.88 -0.07
CA LYS A 247 23.45 -1.95 -0.25
C LYS A 247 23.03 -3.23 0.47
N LYS A 248 22.63 -3.11 1.74
CA LYS A 248 22.16 -4.25 2.54
C LYS A 248 20.93 -4.91 1.92
N PHE A 249 20.03 -4.11 1.34
CA PHE A 249 18.94 -4.60 0.53
C PHE A 249 19.48 -5.40 -0.67
N ALA A 250 20.29 -4.79 -1.52
CA ALA A 250 20.84 -5.46 -2.70
C ALA A 250 21.56 -6.78 -2.38
N ASP A 251 22.30 -6.83 -1.28
CA ASP A 251 22.99 -8.02 -0.78
C ASP A 251 22.01 -9.10 -0.28
N THR A 252 21.01 -8.71 0.51
CA THR A 252 20.00 -9.63 1.08
C THR A 252 19.24 -10.37 -0.02
N TRP A 253 18.99 -9.72 -1.15
CA TRP A 253 18.31 -10.31 -2.30
C TRP A 253 19.26 -10.75 -3.43
N GLY A 254 20.59 -10.67 -3.24
CA GLY A 254 21.58 -11.13 -4.22
C GLY A 254 21.48 -10.45 -5.58
N LEU A 255 21.07 -9.18 -5.62
CA LEU A 255 20.65 -8.50 -6.86
C LEU A 255 21.79 -8.40 -7.88
N ARG A 256 23.02 -8.13 -7.43
CA ARG A 256 24.20 -8.10 -8.30
C ARG A 256 24.43 -9.45 -8.98
N ASN A 257 24.33 -10.54 -8.24
CA ASN A 257 24.57 -11.88 -8.78
C ASN A 257 23.45 -12.29 -9.75
N SER A 258 22.19 -11.94 -9.42
CA SER A 258 21.04 -12.14 -10.31
C SER A 258 21.20 -11.38 -11.63
N PHE A 259 21.69 -10.13 -11.56
CA PHE A 259 21.99 -9.30 -12.71
C PHE A 259 23.14 -9.87 -13.57
N ALA A 260 24.24 -10.26 -12.93
CA ALA A 260 25.42 -10.81 -13.60
C ALA A 260 25.09 -12.12 -14.33
N ALA A 261 24.34 -13.02 -13.67
CA ALA A 261 23.84 -14.25 -14.29
C ALA A 261 22.94 -13.97 -15.49
N HIS A 262 22.08 -12.94 -15.41
CA HIS A 262 21.22 -12.54 -16.53
C HIS A 262 22.00 -11.99 -17.73
N LEU A 263 23.13 -11.32 -17.50
CA LEU A 263 24.03 -10.85 -18.56
C LEU A 263 24.93 -11.96 -19.13
N GLY A 264 24.91 -13.17 -18.56
CA GLY A 264 25.85 -14.24 -18.91
C GLY A 264 27.29 -13.93 -18.48
N VAL A 265 27.47 -13.04 -17.50
CA VAL A 265 28.78 -12.63 -16.98
C VAL A 265 28.93 -13.26 -15.59
N GLY A 266 29.51 -14.46 -15.51
CA GLY A 266 29.81 -15.20 -14.28
C GLY A 266 29.57 -16.69 -14.49
N GLU A 267 30.59 -17.55 -14.50
CA GLU A 267 31.67 -17.69 -13.53
C GLU A 267 33.08 -17.61 -14.17
N GLU A 268 33.92 -16.69 -13.69
CA GLU A 268 35.37 -16.91 -13.60
C GLU A 268 35.76 -16.56 -12.15
N GLU A 269 36.51 -17.47 -11.51
CA GLU A 269 36.86 -17.53 -10.08
C GLU A 269 37.53 -16.27 -9.51
#